data_AF-A0AAD0RHN1-F1
#
_entry.id   AF-A0AAD0RHN1-F1
#
_cell.length_a   1.000
_cell.length_b   1.000
_cell.length_c   1.000
_cell.angle_alpha   90.00
_cell.angle_beta   90.00
_cell.angle_gamma   90.00
#
_symmetry.space_group_name_H-M   'P 1'
#
loop_
_entity.id
_entity.type
_entity.pdbx_description
1 polymer ?
#
loop_
_entity_poly.entity_id
_entity_poly.type
_entity_poly.pdbx_seq_one_letter_code
_entity_poly.pdbx_strand_id
1 'polypeptide(L)'
;MNDIERNKLIETSWDLHSLVEISYLGNPATKGDEEWLEKQRILLADMAIHLLQTAIQPGNIELDKLKNNLHSILTITDQFLPHSGLKEATEKLYE
;
A
#
# COMPACT_ATOMS: atom_id res chain seq x y z
N MET A 1 3.85 18.23 12.49
CA MET A 1 2.50 18.27 11.91
C MET A 1 1.52 18.55 13.03
N ASN A 2 0.78 19.63 12.94
CA ASN A 2 -0.32 19.92 13.87
C ASN A 2 -1.58 19.11 13.50
N ASP A 3 -2.61 19.14 14.35
CA ASP A 3 -3.81 18.34 14.14
C ASP A 3 -4.63 18.77 12.92
N ILE A 4 -4.60 20.05 12.55
CA ILE A 4 -5.28 20.58 11.37
C ILE A 4 -4.63 20.03 10.10
N GLU A 5 -3.29 20.11 10.02
CA GLU A 5 -2.50 19.57 8.91
C GLU A 5 -2.68 18.05 8.79
N ARG A 6 -2.68 17.34 9.93
CA ARG A 6 -2.89 15.89 9.99
C ARG A 6 -4.25 15.50 9.45
N ASN A 7 -5.32 16.12 9.94
CA ASN A 7 -6.68 15.81 9.50
C ASN A 7 -6.87 16.10 8.02
N LYS A 8 -6.27 17.19 7.51
CA LYS A 8 -6.28 17.50 6.08
C LYS A 8 -5.56 16.43 5.25
N LEU A 9 -4.41 15.92 5.71
CA LEU A 9 -3.74 14.81 5.03
C LEU A 9 -4.57 13.53 5.03
N ILE A 10 -5.24 13.21 6.15
CA ILE A 10 -6.14 12.06 6.23
C ILE A 10 -7.30 12.22 5.25
N GLU A 11 -7.96 13.38 5.21
CA GLU A 11 -9.05 13.66 4.28
C GLU A 11 -8.59 13.49 2.82
N THR A 12 -7.50 14.16 2.43
CA THR A 12 -6.92 14.03 1.09
C THR A 12 -6.53 12.58 0.77
N SER A 13 -6.06 11.81 1.74
CA SER A 13 -5.71 10.40 1.51
C SER A 13 -6.91 9.54 1.11
N TRP A 14 -8.12 9.86 1.59
CA TRP A 14 -9.34 9.15 1.19
C TRP A 14 -9.73 9.43 -0.26
N ASP A 15 -9.58 10.67 -0.71
CA ASP A 15 -9.80 11.04 -2.12
C ASP A 15 -8.79 10.33 -3.03
N LEU A 16 -7.51 10.33 -2.63
CA LEU A 16 -6.45 9.65 -3.37
C LEU A 16 -6.67 8.14 -3.44
N HIS A 17 -7.02 7.51 -2.31
CA HIS A 17 -7.35 6.08 -2.24
C HIS A 17 -8.48 5.74 -3.23
N SER A 18 -9.57 6.52 -3.21
CA SER A 18 -10.72 6.30 -4.09
C SER A 18 -10.33 6.36 -5.58
N LEU A 19 -9.48 7.31 -5.97
CA LEU A 19 -9.00 7.44 -7.35
C LEU A 19 -8.12 6.25 -7.77
N VAL A 20 -7.21 5.82 -6.89
CA VAL A 20 -6.31 4.70 -7.16
C VAL A 20 -7.09 3.38 -7.21
N GLU A 21 -8.04 3.16 -6.30
CA GLU A 21 -8.90 1.97 -6.27
C GLU A 21 -9.72 1.83 -7.56
N ILE A 22 -10.35 2.93 -8.04
CA ILE A 22 -11.08 2.93 -9.31
C ILE A 22 -10.17 2.53 -10.47
N SER A 23 -8.94 3.06 -10.50
CA SER A 23 -7.95 2.72 -11.54
C SER A 23 -7.55 1.24 -11.47
N TYR A 24 -7.35 0.71 -10.27
CA TYR A 24 -7.00 -0.70 -10.06
C TYR A 24 -8.12 -1.64 -10.52
N LEU A 25 -9.36 -1.35 -10.11
CA LEU A 25 -10.55 -2.12 -10.49
C LEU A 25 -10.85 -2.01 -11.99
N GLY A 26 -10.51 -0.89 -12.61
CA GLY A 26 -10.65 -0.65 -14.05
C GLY A 26 -9.63 -1.40 -14.91
N ASN A 27 -8.54 -1.93 -14.32
CA ASN A 27 -7.54 -2.70 -15.05
C ASN A 27 -7.86 -4.22 -14.99
N PRO A 28 -8.31 -4.86 -16.09
CA PRO A 28 -8.71 -6.27 -16.08
C PRO A 28 -7.52 -7.24 -16.06
N ALA A 29 -6.27 -6.76 -16.16
CA ALA A 29 -5.09 -7.60 -16.28
C ALA A 29 -4.98 -8.64 -15.16
N THR A 30 -4.46 -9.80 -15.55
CA THR A 30 -4.18 -10.95 -14.71
C THR A 30 -2.72 -11.34 -14.83
N LYS A 31 -2.25 -12.21 -13.95
CA LYS A 31 -0.83 -12.60 -13.93
C LYS A 31 -0.43 -13.27 -15.24
N GLY A 32 0.57 -12.70 -15.91
CA GLY A 32 1.05 -13.15 -17.22
C GLY A 32 0.67 -12.21 -18.36
N ASP A 33 -0.31 -11.32 -18.15
CA ASP A 33 -0.64 -10.27 -19.11
C ASP A 33 0.43 -9.18 -19.13
N GLU A 34 0.59 -8.51 -20.28
CA GLU A 34 1.55 -7.41 -20.45
C GLU A 34 1.31 -6.27 -19.44
N GLU A 35 0.04 -5.96 -19.19
CA GLU A 35 -0.40 -4.90 -18.25
C GLU A 35 -0.37 -5.32 -16.77
N TRP A 36 0.08 -6.55 -16.46
CA TRP A 36 0.10 -7.04 -15.07
C TRP A 36 0.94 -6.16 -14.15
N LEU A 37 2.15 -5.79 -14.57
CA LEU A 37 3.03 -4.97 -13.75
C LEU A 37 2.47 -3.56 -13.54
N GLU A 38 1.73 -3.02 -14.50
CA GLU A 38 1.06 -1.73 -14.32
C GLU A 38 -0.07 -1.84 -13.30
N LYS A 39 -0.87 -2.92 -13.36
CA LYS A 39 -1.88 -3.21 -12.33
C LYS A 39 -1.26 -3.33 -10.93
N GLN A 40 -0.09 -3.98 -10.82
CA GLN A 40 0.64 -4.09 -9.56
C GLN A 40 1.21 -2.75 -9.09
N ARG A 41 1.59 -1.85 -10.01
CA ARG A 41 2.04 -0.49 -9.67
C ARG A 41 0.91 0.32 -9.03
N ILE A 42 -0.30 0.22 -9.59
CA ILE A 42 -1.49 0.89 -9.03
C ILE A 42 -1.81 0.33 -7.64
N LEU A 43 -1.75 -1.00 -7.47
CA LEU A 43 -1.94 -1.64 -6.17
C LEU A 43 -0.88 -1.21 -5.14
N LEU A 44 0.38 -1.05 -5.57
CA LEU A 44 1.45 -0.55 -4.70
C LEU A 44 1.16 0.87 -4.21
N ALA A 45 0.67 1.74 -5.11
CA ALA A 45 0.28 3.10 -4.75
C ALA A 45 -0.87 3.09 -3.72
N ASP A 46 -1.85 2.21 -3.89
CA ASP A 46 -2.97 2.06 -2.96
C ASP A 46 -2.51 1.63 -1.57
N MET A 47 -1.66 0.59 -1.51
CA MET A 47 -1.11 0.12 -0.24
C MET A 47 -0.22 1.17 0.45
N ALA A 48 0.47 2.01 -0.32
CA ALA A 48 1.23 3.14 0.24
C ALA A 48 0.32 4.19 0.88
N ILE A 49 -0.89 4.42 0.33
CA ILE A 49 -1.89 5.31 0.93
C ILE A 49 -2.43 4.70 2.24
N HIS A 50 -2.71 3.39 2.27
CA HIS A 50 -3.09 2.71 3.51
C HIS A 50 -2.01 2.78 4.60
N LEU A 51 -0.74 2.66 4.23
CA LEU A 51 0.38 2.85 5.15
C LEU A 51 0.44 4.28 5.67
N LEU A 52 0.28 5.28 4.80
CA LEU A 52 0.21 6.69 5.18
C LEU A 52 -0.89 6.91 6.22
N GLN A 53 -2.12 6.49 5.93
CA GLN A 53 -3.27 6.60 6.82
C GLN A 53 -2.99 5.96 8.18
N THR A 54 -2.47 4.73 8.18
CA THR A 54 -2.14 3.99 9.41
C THR A 54 -1.08 4.70 10.25
N ALA A 55 -0.07 5.31 9.61
CA ALA A 55 1.02 5.98 10.30
C ALA A 55 0.64 7.35 10.87
N ILE A 56 -0.26 8.09 10.21
CA ILE A 56 -0.64 9.44 10.61
C ILE A 56 -1.91 9.51 11.46
N GLN A 57 -2.67 8.41 11.57
CA GLN A 57 -3.89 8.35 12.38
C GLN A 57 -3.60 8.83 13.82
N PRO A 58 -4.48 9.65 14.43
CA PRO A 58 -4.33 10.05 15.83
C PRO A 58 -4.36 8.83 16.78
N GLY A 59 -3.58 8.90 17.84
CA GLY A 59 -3.47 7.82 18.84
C GLY A 59 -2.29 6.88 18.59
N ASN A 60 -2.35 5.69 19.19
CA ASN A 60 -1.34 4.66 18.99
C ASN A 60 -1.51 4.02 17.61
N ILE A 61 -0.39 3.63 17.00
CA ILE A 61 -0.42 2.90 15.73
C ILE A 61 -1.05 1.52 15.91
N GLU A 62 -1.97 1.16 15.02
CA GLU A 62 -2.56 -0.18 14.98
C GLU A 62 -1.53 -1.15 14.39
N LEU A 63 -0.79 -1.86 15.26
CA LEU A 63 0.35 -2.69 14.87
C LEU A 63 -0.02 -3.79 13.86
N ASP A 64 -1.20 -4.38 13.97
CA ASP A 64 -1.67 -5.39 13.02
C ASP A 64 -1.91 -4.79 11.63
N LYS A 65 -2.47 -3.57 11.55
CA LYS A 65 -2.62 -2.85 10.27
C LYS A 65 -1.26 -2.50 9.67
N LEU A 66 -0.34 -1.98 10.50
CA LEU A 66 1.02 -1.68 10.06
C LEU A 66 1.70 -2.92 9.48
N LYS A 67 1.61 -4.05 10.19
CA LYS A 67 2.15 -5.34 9.77
C LYS A 67 1.60 -5.76 8.40
N ASN A 68 0.28 -5.71 8.24
CA ASN A 68 -0.39 -6.09 6.99
C ASN A 68 -0.04 -5.14 5.84
N ASN A 69 0.03 -3.83 6.08
CA ASN A 69 0.45 -2.85 5.07
C ASN A 69 1.87 -3.16 4.57
N LEU A 70 2.81 -3.40 5.49
CA LEU A 70 4.19 -3.72 5.15
C LEU A 70 4.30 -5.06 4.41
N HIS A 71 3.59 -6.09 4.85
CA HIS A 71 3.56 -7.38 4.17
C HIS A 71 3.10 -7.23 2.70
N SER A 72 2.00 -6.51 2.46
CA SER A 72 1.48 -6.26 1.12
C SER A 72 2.45 -5.44 0.27
N ILE A 73 2.97 -4.33 0.78
CA ILE A 73 3.92 -3.46 0.07
C ILE A 73 5.16 -4.25 -0.35
N LEU A 74 5.76 -5.00 0.57
CA LEU A 74 6.96 -5.81 0.29
C LEU A 74 6.68 -6.91 -0.73
N THR A 75 5.54 -7.60 -0.61
CA THR A 75 5.13 -8.64 -1.57
C THR A 75 4.91 -8.09 -2.98
N ILE A 76 4.30 -6.91 -3.10
CA ILE A 76 4.09 -6.26 -4.41
C ILE A 76 5.43 -5.76 -4.97
N THR A 77 6.24 -5.11 -4.14
CA THR A 77 7.53 -4.51 -4.53
C THR A 77 8.52 -5.58 -5.01
N ASP A 78 8.47 -6.78 -4.45
CA ASP A 78 9.31 -7.91 -4.86
C ASP A 78 9.15 -8.24 -6.36
N GLN A 79 7.97 -8.02 -6.95
CA GLN A 79 7.75 -8.20 -8.39
C GLN A 79 8.54 -7.20 -9.25
N PHE A 80 8.88 -6.03 -8.70
CA PHE A 80 9.69 -5.01 -9.36
C PHE A 80 11.18 -5.12 -9.01
N LEU A 81 11.50 -5.72 -7.85
CA LEU A 81 12.86 -5.90 -7.33
C LEU A 81 13.14 -7.39 -7.00
N PRO A 82 13.09 -8.31 -7.99
CA PRO A 82 13.00 -9.77 -7.75
C PRO A 82 14.25 -10.41 -7.11
N HIS A 83 15.33 -9.65 -6.92
CA HIS A 83 16.58 -10.15 -6.30
C HIS A 83 16.81 -9.59 -4.89
N SER A 84 15.85 -8.82 -4.36
CA SER A 84 15.97 -8.18 -3.05
C SER A 84 15.44 -9.03 -1.90
N GLY A 85 14.69 -10.10 -2.19
CA GLY A 85 14.15 -11.02 -1.19
C GLY A 85 13.11 -10.36 -0.27
N LEU A 86 12.31 -9.43 -0.80
CA LEU A 86 11.39 -8.64 0.00
C LEU A 86 10.20 -9.46 0.46
N LYS A 87 9.73 -10.38 -0.39
CA LYS A 87 8.62 -11.27 -0.05
C LYS A 87 9.01 -12.20 1.11
N GLU A 88 10.19 -12.80 1.07
CA GLU A 88 10.72 -13.66 2.13
C GLU A 88 10.93 -12.86 3.43
N ALA A 89 11.37 -11.60 3.32
CA ALA A 89 11.51 -10.74 4.49
C ALA A 89 10.19 -10.50 5.25
N THR A 90 9.03 -10.70 4.60
CA THR A 90 7.73 -10.56 5.25
C THR A 90 7.42 -11.64 6.28
N GLU A 91 8.07 -12.80 6.23
CA GLU A 91 7.85 -13.90 7.18
C GLU A 91 8.19 -13.44 8.61
N LYS A 92 9.26 -12.64 8.74
CA LYS A 92 9.73 -12.06 10.01
C LYS A 92 8.75 -11.07 10.63
N LEU A 93 7.75 -10.60 9.88
CA LEU A 93 6.73 -9.70 10.43
C LEU A 93 5.72 -10.46 11.31
N TYR A 94 5.61 -11.78 11.16
CA TYR A 94 4.63 -12.63 11.87
C TYR A 94 5.26 -13.54 12.94
N GLU A 95 6.59 -13.48 13.10
CA GLU A 95 7.31 -14.03 14.26
C GLU A 95 7.03 -13.21 15.54
#